data_AF-A0A5J4TPX2-F1
#
_entry.id   AF-A0A5J4TPX2-F1
#
_cell.length_a   1.000
_cell.length_b   1.000
_cell.length_c   1.000
_cell.angle_alpha   90.00
_cell.angle_beta   90.00
_cell.angle_gamma   90.00
#
_symmetry.space_group_name_H-M   'P 1'
#
loop_
_entity.id
_entity.type
_entity.pdbx_description
1 polymer ?
#
loop_
_entity_poly.entity_id
_entity_poly.type
_entity_poly.pdbx_seq_one_letter_code
_entity_poly.pdbx_strand_id
1 'polypeptide(L)'
;MRSGQLLAPDVLFCSGSALMYGERLMDFVLYDDAGVIFSQREKSLVRVALPTVQQQNRLNYIRYWGKIEGIANDYYILKGQDEYLGQKKFFYSTDCEEWALMPDADPQVENIVKYEQSLFTGDP
;
A
#
# COMPACT_ATOMS: atom_id res chain seq x y z
N MET A 1 10.63 -41.22 20.33
CA MET A 1 11.21 -41.38 18.98
C MET A 1 10.24 -40.80 17.97
N ARG A 2 10.71 -39.80 17.20
CA ARG A 2 10.21 -39.25 15.90
C ARG A 2 8.78 -38.65 15.91
N SER A 3 8.62 -37.33 15.83
CA SER A 3 8.84 -36.39 14.69
C SER A 3 7.80 -36.57 13.58
N GLY A 4 7.11 -35.49 13.21
CA GLY A 4 6.19 -35.48 12.07
C GLY A 4 5.24 -34.28 11.97
N GLN A 5 5.80 -33.07 11.89
CA GLN A 5 5.43 -32.00 10.94
C GLN A 5 3.93 -31.82 10.59
N LEU A 6 3.28 -30.82 11.20
CA LEU A 6 2.04 -30.21 10.69
C LEU A 6 2.37 -29.44 9.40
N LEU A 7 1.99 -30.01 8.26
CA LEU A 7 2.05 -29.38 6.94
C LEU A 7 0.77 -28.57 6.70
N ALA A 8 0.95 -27.31 6.28
CA ALA A 8 -0.10 -26.36 5.94
C ALA A 8 -0.94 -26.82 4.72
N PRO A 9 -2.20 -26.36 4.60
CA PRO A 9 -3.07 -26.80 3.52
C PRO A 9 -2.73 -26.13 2.18
N ASP A 10 -2.47 -26.98 1.20
CA ASP A 10 -2.93 -26.92 -0.20
C ASP A 10 -3.20 -25.53 -0.81
N VAL A 11 -2.18 -24.98 -1.48
CA VAL A 11 -2.36 -23.93 -2.49
C VAL A 11 -1.98 -24.51 -3.85
N LEU A 12 -2.95 -25.18 -4.45
CA LEU A 12 -2.91 -25.65 -5.83
C LEU A 12 -3.46 -24.51 -6.70
N PHE A 13 -2.58 -23.69 -7.29
CA PHE A 13 -2.99 -22.62 -8.21
C PHE A 13 -2.30 -22.75 -9.57
N CYS A 14 -3.12 -23.11 -10.57
CA CYS A 14 -2.75 -23.26 -11.97
C CYS A 14 -2.48 -21.93 -12.68
N SER A 15 -1.57 -22.00 -13.65
CA SER A 15 -1.45 -21.18 -14.87
C SER A 15 -1.00 -19.72 -14.75
N GLY A 16 0.27 -19.48 -15.14
CA GLY A 16 0.75 -18.43 -16.07
C GLY A 16 0.58 -16.95 -15.74
N SER A 17 -0.58 -16.51 -15.27
CA SER A 17 -0.88 -15.13 -14.86
C SER A 17 -0.62 -14.89 -13.37
N ALA A 18 -0.49 -15.97 -12.58
CA ALA A 18 -0.25 -15.93 -11.14
C ALA A 18 1.14 -15.39 -10.74
N LEU A 19 2.15 -15.45 -11.61
CA LEU A 19 3.50 -14.97 -11.26
C LEU A 19 3.55 -13.44 -11.10
N MET A 20 2.77 -12.71 -11.91
CA MET A 20 2.65 -11.24 -11.80
C MET A 20 1.91 -10.79 -10.55
N TYR A 21 1.04 -11.64 -9.99
CA TYR A 21 0.34 -11.38 -8.73
C TYR A 21 1.15 -11.88 -7.53
N GLY A 22 1.90 -12.98 -7.69
CA GLY A 22 2.75 -13.60 -6.67
C GLY A 22 3.86 -12.67 -6.20
N GLU A 23 4.65 -12.10 -7.10
CA GLU A 23 5.76 -11.20 -6.72
C GLU A 23 5.28 -9.90 -6.06
N ARG A 24 4.08 -9.40 -6.42
CA ARG A 24 3.49 -8.17 -5.86
C ARG A 24 2.79 -8.39 -4.52
N LEU A 25 2.19 -9.56 -4.31
CA LEU A 25 1.68 -9.98 -3.00
C LEU A 25 2.82 -10.29 -2.02
N MET A 26 3.98 -10.73 -2.52
CA MET A 26 5.15 -11.02 -1.70
C MET A 26 5.73 -9.77 -1.02
N ASP A 27 5.72 -8.59 -1.65
CA ASP A 27 6.16 -7.34 -0.98
C ASP A 27 5.30 -7.02 0.27
N PHE A 28 3.98 -7.23 0.18
CA PHE A 28 3.08 -7.01 1.31
C PHE A 28 3.27 -8.07 2.41
N VAL A 29 3.50 -9.33 2.03
CA VAL A 29 3.79 -10.42 2.99
C VAL A 29 5.15 -10.22 3.66
N LEU A 30 6.17 -9.71 2.96
CA LEU A 30 7.47 -9.38 3.55
C LEU A 30 7.39 -8.20 4.54
N TYR A 31 6.50 -7.23 4.28
CA TYR A 31 6.21 -6.15 5.24
C TYR A 31 5.50 -6.65 6.51
N ASP A 32 4.79 -7.77 6.41
CA ASP A 32 4.12 -8.44 7.53
C ASP A 32 5.12 -9.04 8.52
N ASP A 33 6.16 -9.71 8.02
CA ASP A 33 7.26 -10.25 8.81
C ASP A 33 8.21 -9.15 9.33
N ALA A 34 8.26 -7.98 8.66
CA ALA A 34 9.09 -6.85 9.05
C ALA A 34 8.56 -6.05 10.26
N GLY A 35 7.43 -6.47 10.86
CA GLY A 35 6.91 -5.89 12.10
C GLY A 35 6.12 -4.61 11.91
N VAL A 36 5.50 -4.40 10.74
CA VAL A 36 4.71 -3.20 10.49
C VAL A 36 3.33 -3.29 11.13
N ILE A 37 2.93 -2.18 11.74
CA ILE A 37 1.85 -1.95 12.71
C ILE A 37 0.46 -2.02 12.04
N PHE A 38 0.15 -3.09 11.31
CA PHE A 38 -1.17 -3.27 10.70
C PHE A 38 -2.05 -4.21 11.51
N SER A 39 -3.30 -3.82 11.71
CA SER A 39 -4.34 -4.75 12.12
C SER A 39 -4.64 -5.75 11.01
N GLN A 40 -5.14 -6.94 11.37
CA GLN A 40 -5.53 -7.94 10.36
C GLN A 40 -6.57 -7.38 9.37
N ARG A 41 -7.43 -6.46 9.84
CA ARG A 41 -8.41 -5.76 9.02
C ARG A 41 -7.74 -4.90 7.96
N GLU A 42 -6.83 -4.01 8.37
CA GLU A 42 -6.10 -3.12 7.45
C GLU A 42 -5.37 -3.93 6.38
N LYS A 43 -4.76 -5.06 6.76
CA LYS A 43 -4.08 -5.94 5.81
C LYS A 43 -5.02 -6.49 4.74
N SER A 44 -6.22 -6.92 5.14
CA SER A 44 -7.23 -7.40 4.20
C SER A 44 -7.72 -6.28 3.28
N LEU A 45 -7.97 -5.09 3.83
CA LEU A 45 -8.44 -3.94 3.05
C LEU A 45 -7.41 -3.49 2.02
N VAL A 46 -6.15 -3.28 2.43
CA VAL A 46 -5.07 -2.87 1.53
C VAL A 46 -4.83 -3.92 0.43
N ARG A 47 -4.90 -5.21 0.76
CA ARG A 47 -4.75 -6.30 -0.22
C ARG A 47 -5.82 -6.25 -1.31
N VAL A 48 -7.05 -5.89 -0.95
CA VAL A 48 -8.17 -5.74 -1.89
C VAL A 48 -8.07 -4.41 -2.66
N ALA A 49 -7.62 -3.35 -2.00
CA ALA A 49 -7.48 -2.03 -2.59
C ALA A 49 -6.43 -1.98 -3.72
N LEU A 50 -5.27 -2.61 -3.54
CA LEU A 50 -4.16 -2.57 -4.51
C LEU A 50 -4.60 -2.87 -5.97
N PRO A 51 -5.20 -4.04 -6.28
CA PRO A 51 -5.62 -4.33 -7.65
C PRO A 51 -6.76 -3.40 -8.14
N THR A 52 -7.64 -2.97 -7.23
CA THR A 52 -8.76 -2.07 -7.53
C THR A 52 -8.27 -0.70 -7.99
N VAL A 53 -7.39 -0.08 -7.19
CA VAL A 53 -6.78 1.23 -7.49
C VAL A 53 -5.92 1.15 -8.74
N GLN A 54 -5.19 0.05 -8.93
CA GLN A 54 -4.39 -0.18 -10.14
C GLN A 54 -5.25 -0.15 -11.40
N GLN A 55 -6.36 -0.90 -11.41
CA GLN A 55 -7.24 -1.01 -12.56
C GLN A 55 -7.96 0.31 -12.85
N GLN A 56 -8.46 0.99 -11.82
CA GLN A 56 -9.18 2.27 -11.96
C GLN A 56 -8.29 3.37 -12.56
N ASN A 57 -7.01 3.41 -12.17
CA ASN A 57 -6.08 4.47 -12.57
C ASN A 57 -5.16 4.08 -13.74
N ARG A 58 -5.37 2.89 -14.34
CA ARG A 58 -4.57 2.34 -15.44
C ARG A 58 -3.06 2.35 -15.16
N LEU A 59 -2.69 1.91 -13.96
CA LEU A 59 -1.30 1.88 -13.51
C LEU A 59 -0.65 0.54 -13.87
N ASN A 60 0.60 0.57 -14.30
CA ASN A 60 1.36 -0.66 -14.57
C ASN A 60 1.89 -1.31 -13.29
N TYR A 61 2.29 -0.49 -12.33
CA TYR A 61 2.76 -0.97 -11.03
C TYR A 61 2.13 -0.16 -9.91
N ILE A 62 1.72 -0.85 -8.85
CA ILE A 62 1.27 -0.26 -7.60
C ILE A 62 1.88 -1.03 -6.45
N ARG A 63 2.26 -0.33 -5.39
CA ARG A 63 2.69 -0.93 -4.13
C ARG A 63 2.27 -0.08 -2.95
N TYR A 64 2.21 -0.71 -1.79
CA TYR A 64 2.14 0.00 -0.53
C TYR A 64 3.42 0.81 -0.30
N TRP A 65 3.30 2.06 0.15
CA TRP A 65 4.46 2.92 0.42
C TRP A 65 4.75 3.04 1.90
N GLY A 66 3.75 3.38 2.71
CA GLY A 66 3.92 3.64 4.13
C GLY A 66 2.64 4.16 4.80
N LYS A 67 2.65 4.20 6.13
CA LYS A 67 1.60 4.77 6.98
C LYS A 67 2.15 6.02 7.66
N ILE A 68 1.34 7.08 7.77
CA ILE A 68 1.63 8.25 8.60
C ILE A 68 0.64 8.24 9.75
N GLU A 69 1.15 8.19 10.98
CA GLU A 69 0.31 8.24 12.17
C GLU A 69 -0.15 9.68 12.42
N GLY A 70 -1.46 9.88 12.45
CA GLY A 70 -2.07 11.18 12.73
C GLY A 70 -2.63 11.23 14.15
N ILE A 71 -3.05 12.42 14.57
CA ILE A 71 -3.66 12.59 15.90
C ILE A 71 -5.06 11.94 15.95
N ALA A 72 -5.89 12.17 14.93
CA ALA A 72 -7.26 11.64 14.89
C ALA A 72 -7.36 10.35 14.07
N ASN A 73 -6.75 10.34 12.89
CA ASN A 73 -6.76 9.20 11.97
C ASN A 73 -5.39 9.06 11.31
N ASP A 74 -5.07 7.82 10.96
CA ASP A 74 -3.85 7.50 10.25
C ASP A 74 -4.03 7.61 8.73
N TYR A 75 -2.97 7.98 8.04
CA TYR A 75 -2.95 8.04 6.58
C TYR A 75 -2.19 6.86 6.00
N TYR A 76 -2.85 6.12 5.11
CA TYR A 76 -2.27 5.01 4.36
C TYR A 76 -1.89 5.51 2.98
N ILE A 77 -0.67 5.19 2.52
CA ILE A 77 -0.15 5.71 1.26
C ILE A 77 0.18 4.55 0.31
N LEU A 78 -0.36 4.62 -0.92
CA LEU A 78 0.05 3.78 -2.04
C LEU A 78 0.87 4.59 -3.02
N LYS A 79 1.80 3.90 -3.66
CA LYS A 79 2.60 4.45 -4.75
C LYS A 79 2.32 3.68 -6.02
N GLY A 80 1.78 4.39 -7.01
CA GLY A 80 1.60 3.94 -8.38
C GLY A 80 2.70 4.44 -9.31
N GLN A 81 2.99 3.67 -10.34
CA GLN A 81 3.87 4.07 -11.43
C GLN A 81 3.25 3.69 -12.78
N ASP A 82 3.26 4.66 -13.69
CA ASP A 82 2.80 4.52 -15.08
C ASP A 82 3.94 4.01 -15.99
N GLU A 83 3.60 3.34 -17.09
CA GLU A 83 4.53 2.87 -18.12
C GLU A 83 5.23 4.01 -18.83
N TYR A 84 4.46 5.01 -19.27
CA TYR A 84 4.90 5.80 -20.40
C TYR A 84 5.88 6.93 -20.03
N LEU A 85 5.91 7.39 -18.77
CA LEU A 85 6.69 8.58 -18.39
C LEU A 85 7.29 8.56 -16.97
N GLY A 86 7.23 7.45 -16.23
CA GLY A 86 7.89 7.32 -14.91
C GLY A 86 7.37 8.25 -13.80
N GLN A 87 6.31 9.02 -14.06
CA GLN A 87 5.66 9.83 -13.03
C GLN A 87 5.07 8.92 -11.96
N LYS A 88 5.52 9.14 -10.73
CA LYS A 88 5.03 8.43 -9.54
C LYS A 88 3.74 9.12 -9.13
N LYS A 89 2.66 8.36 -9.06
CA LYS A 89 1.38 8.83 -8.50
C LYS A 89 1.29 8.33 -7.07
N PHE A 90 0.93 9.20 -6.16
CA PHE A 90 0.69 8.83 -4.77
C PHE A 90 -0.81 8.85 -4.50
N PHE A 91 -1.29 7.83 -3.82
CA PHE A 91 -2.68 7.74 -3.38
C PHE A 91 -2.69 7.69 -1.86
N TYR A 92 -3.65 8.35 -1.25
CA TYR A 92 -3.84 8.31 0.19
C TYR A 92 -5.25 7.87 0.56
N SER A 93 -5.39 7.34 1.76
CA SER A 93 -6.66 6.93 2.36
C SER A 93 -6.55 7.03 3.89
N THR A 94 -7.65 7.32 4.57
CA THR A 94 -7.74 7.30 6.04
C THR A 94 -8.43 6.03 6.56
N ASP A 95 -9.19 5.32 5.71
CA ASP A 95 -10.01 4.17 6.06
C ASP A 95 -9.60 2.86 5.35
N CYS A 96 -8.64 2.91 4.43
CA CYS A 96 -8.22 1.85 3.51
C CYS A 96 -9.29 1.41 2.48
N GLU A 97 -10.45 2.05 2.45
CA GLU A 97 -11.57 1.71 1.54
C GLU A 97 -11.60 2.69 0.37
N GLU A 98 -11.59 3.98 0.66
CA GLU A 98 -11.60 5.05 -0.34
C GLU A 98 -10.19 5.60 -0.56
N TRP A 99 -9.74 5.60 -1.82
CA TRP A 99 -8.39 6.02 -2.18
C TRP A 99 -8.44 7.25 -3.08
N ALA A 100 -7.89 8.36 -2.60
CA ALA A 100 -7.79 9.61 -3.33
C ALA A 100 -6.39 9.79 -3.94
N LEU A 101 -6.33 10.37 -5.15
CA LEU A 101 -5.06 10.77 -5.75
C LEU A 101 -4.53 12.02 -5.03
N MET A 102 -3.26 11.98 -4.62
CA MET A 102 -2.61 13.11 -3.99
C MET A 102 -2.38 14.23 -5.02
N PRO A 103 -2.70 15.49 -4.70
CA PRO A 103 -2.45 16.61 -5.60
C PRO A 103 -0.94 16.83 -5.79
N ASP A 104 -0.57 17.41 -6.92
CA ASP A 104 0.80 17.83 -7.16
C ASP A 104 1.20 18.92 -6.16
N ALA A 105 2.42 18.83 -5.63
CA ALA A 105 2.91 19.78 -4.63
C ALA A 105 3.08 21.17 -5.26
N ASP A 106 2.48 22.18 -4.64
CA ASP A 106 2.72 23.58 -5.01
C ASP A 106 4.14 24.00 -4.56
N PRO A 107 4.99 24.50 -5.48
CA PRO A 107 6.34 24.96 -5.15
C PRO A 107 6.40 26.03 -4.05
N GLN A 108 5.34 26.83 -3.90
CA GLN A 108 5.27 27.85 -2.84
C GLN A 108 5.07 27.19 -1.47
N VAL A 109 4.26 26.14 -1.41
CA VAL A 109 3.95 25.39 -0.19
C VAL A 109 5.15 24.53 0.22
N GLU A 110 5.90 23.98 -0.73
CA GLU A 110 7.08 23.13 -0.46
C GLU A 110 8.13 23.84 0.41
N ASN A 111 8.29 25.16 0.23
CA ASN A 111 9.25 25.94 1.02
C ASN A 111 8.76 26.21 2.45
N ILE A 112 7.46 26.27 2.66
CA ILE A 112 6.84 26.53 3.97
C ILE A 112 6.82 25.24 4.79
N VAL A 113 6.40 24.13 4.18
CA VAL A 113 6.26 22.82 4.84
C VAL A 113 7.60 22.30 5.39
N LYS A 114 8.75 22.70 4.81
CA LYS A 114 10.09 22.35 5.32
C LYS A 114 10.34 22.83 6.76
N TYR A 115 9.63 23.86 7.22
CA TYR A 115 9.77 24.42 8.55
C TYR A 115 8.65 24.00 9.50
N GLU A 116 7.61 23.35 8.98
CA GLU A 116 6.51 22.80 9.78
C GLU A 116 6.92 21.44 10.36
N GLN A 117 6.92 21.35 11.68
CA GLN A 117 7.17 20.11 12.43
C GLN A 117 5.93 19.66 13.21
N SER A 118 4.76 20.17 12.83
CA SER A 118 3.50 19.83 13.44
C SER A 118 3.08 18.39 13.08
N LEU A 119 2.33 17.76 14.00
CA LEU A 119 1.75 16.45 13.77
C LEU A 119 0.59 16.55 12.79
N PHE A 120 0.40 15.52 11.97
CA PHE A 120 -0.74 15.43 11.07
C PHE A 120 -2.03 15.26 11.87
N THR A 121 -3.06 16.02 11.54
CA THR A 121 -4.35 16.03 12.25
C THR A 121 -5.19 14.78 11.99
N GLY A 122 -5.08 14.14 10.82
CA GLY A 122 -5.98 13.04 10.43
C GLY A 122 -7.24 13.51 9.69
N ASP A 123 -7.26 14.77 9.25
CA ASP A 123 -8.31 15.39 8.44
C ASP A 123 -7.65 15.96 7.16
N PRO A 124 -7.91 15.39 5.97
CA PRO A 124 -7.27 15.78 4.70
C PRO A 124 -7.77 17.09 4.10
#